data_AF-S7W875-F1
#
_entry.id   AF-S7W875-F1
#
_cell.length_a   1.000
_cell.length_b   1.000
_cell.length_c   1.000
_cell.angle_alpha   90.00
_cell.angle_beta   90.00
_cell.angle_gamma   90.00
#
_symmetry.space_group_name_H-M   'P 1'
#
loop_
_entity.id
_entity.type
_entity.pdbx_description
1 polymer ?
#
loop_
_entity_poly.entity_id
_entity_poly.type
_entity_poly.pdbx_seq_one_letter_code
_entity_poly.pdbx_strand_id
1 'polypeptide(L)'
;MPMYRGTNRRNQQPRKRYYQDIIDHDKILNMNKLLTEKEYKNVIKDDHYESYYIEYHNKRMYNLFNTYRDTEWFKDRYLRHMDNTPIYNNFDRFKNTIMEKFVPLDCESNITEPFYEYEKNVLLIDNISDRYRRNEIEEILDMDVESVIGLSKEGLKIIFSIPLNKKYEDGELEKIVEDKLPDVQYHVVNFEKLYLRRNGAQKHENDINNLKSLYNLLCSLYKINLDITFLEEHFKENIVDFYIYLLRYVFYFCYYCGKKHDTYLDLIGRCGDYHLRGGFSGRPVLDRKYELLLQKDCISCLKDYSEDDELSTYVEENGEEAGCGCCVKVFRSKEFVIKHLKQKHQDVVENVQNKIKQYETFKKNVDIFLLLYVKGINDNRIPHFVELDDKTSVKYNLPIIFSGEIIFE
;
A
#
# COMPACT_ATOMS: atom_id res chain seq x y z
N MET A 1 5.78 23.79 75.67
CA MET A 1 4.76 23.90 74.61
C MET A 1 5.11 25.05 73.67
N PRO A 2 5.58 24.79 72.44
CA PRO A 2 5.54 25.76 71.35
C PRO A 2 4.47 25.37 70.33
N MET A 3 3.62 26.34 69.94
CA MET A 3 2.59 26.18 68.92
C MET A 3 3.22 26.07 67.53
N TYR A 4 2.99 24.94 66.84
CA TYR A 4 3.28 24.76 65.43
C TYR A 4 2.35 25.64 64.59
N ARG A 5 2.91 26.62 63.86
CA ARG A 5 2.18 27.36 62.82
C ARG A 5 2.12 26.50 61.56
N GLY A 6 0.92 26.05 61.22
CA GLY A 6 0.62 25.36 59.97
C GLY A 6 0.75 26.31 58.77
N THR A 7 1.62 25.99 57.83
CA THR A 7 1.66 26.63 56.52
C THR A 7 0.60 25.99 55.61
N ASN A 8 -0.47 26.74 55.37
CA ASN A 8 -1.49 26.44 54.35
C ASN A 8 -0.84 26.34 52.96
N ARG A 9 -0.51 25.11 52.53
CA ARG A 9 -0.27 24.82 51.11
C ARG A 9 -1.62 24.83 50.41
N ARG A 10 -2.01 25.99 49.89
CA ARG A 10 -3.12 26.10 48.94
C ARG A 10 -2.80 25.18 47.76
N ASN A 11 -3.70 24.22 47.50
CA ASN A 11 -3.79 23.46 46.27
C ASN A 11 -3.94 24.43 45.08
N GLN A 12 -2.84 24.98 44.58
CA GLN A 12 -2.81 25.54 43.25
C GLN A 12 -2.81 24.34 42.30
N GLN A 13 -3.98 24.03 41.74
CA GLN A 13 -4.02 23.16 40.56
C GLN A 13 -3.06 23.78 39.54
N PRO A 14 -2.12 23.00 38.98
CA PRO A 14 -1.24 23.51 37.93
C PRO A 14 -2.13 24.08 36.83
N ARG A 15 -1.94 25.36 36.52
CA ARG A 15 -2.61 26.00 35.38
C ARG A 15 -2.28 25.12 34.16
N LYS A 16 -3.28 24.42 33.62
CA LYS A 16 -3.18 23.79 32.30
C LYS A 16 -2.93 24.92 31.31
N ARG A 17 -1.66 25.24 31.05
CA ARG A 17 -1.30 26.08 29.90
C ARG A 17 -1.79 25.29 28.68
N TYR A 18 -2.73 25.88 27.95
CA TYR A 18 -3.21 25.30 26.70
C TYR A 18 -2.05 25.41 25.73
N TYR A 19 -1.33 24.30 25.53
CA TYR A 19 -0.38 24.09 24.44
C TYR A 19 -1.17 24.18 23.12
N GLN A 20 -1.42 25.40 22.64
CA GLN A 20 -1.82 25.69 21.26
C GLN A 20 -0.56 25.92 20.40
N ASP A 21 0.52 25.23 20.74
CA ASP A 21 1.80 25.37 20.04
C ASP A 21 1.71 24.70 18.67
N ILE A 22 2.44 25.30 17.74
CA ILE A 22 2.34 25.16 16.28
C ILE A 22 2.60 23.71 15.88
N ILE A 23 1.56 23.02 15.44
CA ILE A 23 1.73 21.72 14.79
C ILE A 23 2.27 21.97 13.40
N ASP A 24 3.42 21.39 13.12
CA ASP A 24 4.10 21.51 11.83
C ASP A 24 3.34 20.67 10.77
N HIS A 25 2.50 21.34 9.99
CA HIS A 25 1.72 20.71 8.91
C HIS A 25 2.64 20.01 7.90
N ASP A 26 3.80 20.61 7.59
CA ASP A 26 4.78 20.00 6.68
C ASP A 26 5.32 18.69 7.23
N LYS A 27 5.56 18.61 8.53
CA LYS A 27 5.98 17.36 9.19
C LYS A 27 4.94 16.26 9.05
N ILE A 28 3.66 16.57 9.20
CA ILE A 28 2.56 15.60 9.05
C ILE A 28 2.42 15.18 7.58
N LEU A 29 2.54 16.11 6.63
CA LEU A 29 2.55 15.81 5.19
C LEU A 29 3.72 14.90 4.76
N ASN A 30 4.86 15.02 5.46
CA ASN A 30 6.06 14.22 5.20
C ASN A 30 6.06 12.84 5.90
N MET A 31 5.03 12.52 6.68
CA MET A 31 4.95 11.23 7.33
C MET A 31 4.77 10.06 6.36
N ASN A 32 5.13 8.86 6.83
CA ASN A 32 4.95 7.64 6.04
C ASN A 32 3.53 7.06 6.08
N LYS A 33 2.67 7.55 6.97
CA LYS A 33 1.31 7.04 7.19
C LYS A 33 0.33 8.18 7.12
N LEU A 34 -0.74 7.97 6.36
CA LEU A 34 -1.87 8.86 6.32
C LEU A 34 -2.63 8.77 7.65
N LEU A 35 -3.00 9.91 8.21
CA LEU A 35 -3.90 9.98 9.35
C LEU A 35 -5.35 9.80 8.88
N THR A 36 -6.17 9.11 9.65
CA THR A 36 -7.63 9.16 9.44
C THR A 36 -8.16 10.55 9.80
N GLU A 37 -9.38 10.89 9.39
CA GLU A 37 -9.99 12.18 9.75
C GLU A 37 -10.06 12.38 11.27
N LYS A 38 -10.45 11.31 11.98
CA LYS A 38 -10.49 11.31 13.45
C LYS A 38 -9.10 11.52 14.04
N GLU A 39 -8.09 10.84 13.50
CA GLU A 39 -6.71 11.01 13.96
C GLU A 39 -6.19 12.42 13.68
N TYR A 40 -6.48 12.97 12.50
CA TYR A 40 -6.10 14.32 12.09
C TYR A 40 -6.72 15.37 13.01
N LYS A 41 -8.04 15.36 13.19
CA LYS A 41 -8.77 16.33 14.04
C LYS A 41 -8.32 16.33 15.50
N ASN A 42 -7.87 15.18 15.97
CA ASN A 42 -7.32 15.05 17.32
C ASN A 42 -5.88 15.60 17.43
N VAL A 43 -5.09 15.52 16.35
CA VAL A 43 -3.75 16.11 16.28
C VAL A 43 -3.90 17.61 16.00
N ILE A 44 -4.32 17.95 14.79
CA ILE A 44 -4.58 19.29 14.30
C ILE A 44 -6.05 19.59 14.62
N LYS A 45 -6.32 20.46 15.59
CA LYS A 45 -7.68 20.89 15.98
C LYS A 45 -8.34 21.81 14.94
N ASP A 46 -8.11 21.51 13.68
CA ASP A 46 -8.55 22.26 12.51
C ASP A 46 -9.45 21.38 11.64
N ASP A 47 -10.39 22.00 10.93
CA ASP A 47 -11.41 21.33 10.13
C ASP A 47 -10.98 21.11 8.66
N HIS A 48 -9.71 21.35 8.32
CA HIS A 48 -9.17 21.24 6.96
C HIS A 48 -8.59 19.86 6.59
N TYR A 49 -9.17 18.75 7.10
CA TYR A 49 -8.69 17.39 6.79
C TYR A 49 -8.65 17.09 5.29
N GLU A 50 -9.64 17.57 4.52
CA GLU A 50 -9.69 17.34 3.08
C GLU A 50 -8.47 17.95 2.36
N SER A 51 -8.08 19.17 2.71
CA SER A 51 -6.89 19.83 2.16
C SER A 51 -5.62 19.03 2.48
N TYR A 52 -5.47 18.59 3.73
CA TYR A 52 -4.38 17.70 4.14
C TYR A 52 -4.36 16.40 3.33
N TYR A 53 -5.52 15.75 3.18
CA TYR A 53 -5.64 14.48 2.45
C TYR A 53 -5.21 14.63 0.99
N ILE A 54 -5.69 15.67 0.31
CA ILE A 54 -5.35 15.96 -1.09
C ILE A 54 -3.85 16.25 -1.23
N GLU A 55 -3.30 17.12 -0.37
CA GLU A 55 -1.90 17.51 -0.42
C GLU A 55 -0.96 16.32 -0.11
N TYR A 56 -1.31 15.51 0.90
CA TYR A 56 -0.57 14.30 1.23
C TYR A 56 -0.50 13.33 0.04
N HIS A 57 -1.63 13.06 -0.63
CA HIS A 57 -1.65 12.18 -1.79
C HIS A 57 -0.86 12.75 -2.96
N ASN A 58 -1.03 14.03 -3.27
CA ASN A 58 -0.30 14.71 -4.35
C ASN A 58 1.21 14.59 -4.15
N LYS A 59 1.68 14.98 -2.98
CA LYS A 59 3.10 14.93 -2.63
C LYS A 59 3.65 13.51 -2.71
N ARG A 60 2.96 12.54 -2.10
CA ARG A 60 3.44 11.15 -2.03
C ARG A 60 3.42 10.45 -3.39
N MET A 61 2.36 10.64 -4.18
CA MET A 61 2.22 10.05 -5.51
C MET A 61 3.24 10.62 -6.48
N TYR A 62 3.41 11.94 -6.49
CA TYR A 62 4.39 12.61 -7.35
C TYR A 62 5.84 12.23 -6.98
N ASN A 63 6.17 12.19 -5.70
CA ASN A 63 7.48 11.72 -5.23
C ASN A 63 7.75 10.28 -5.65
N LEU A 64 6.76 9.40 -5.52
CA LEU A 64 6.88 8.01 -5.93
C LEU A 64 7.09 7.90 -7.45
N PHE A 65 6.30 8.62 -8.25
CA PHE A 65 6.48 8.68 -9.69
C PHE A 65 7.89 9.16 -10.06
N ASN A 66 8.36 10.28 -9.52
CA ASN A 66 9.71 10.78 -9.81
C ASN A 66 10.82 9.82 -9.41
N THR A 67 10.63 9.09 -8.31
CA THR A 67 11.63 8.13 -7.82
C THR A 67 11.71 6.90 -8.71
N TYR A 68 10.57 6.39 -9.21
CA TYR A 68 10.52 5.07 -9.82
C TYR A 68 10.15 5.05 -11.31
N ARG A 69 9.72 6.15 -11.93
CA ARG A 69 9.24 6.17 -13.34
C ARG A 69 10.20 5.56 -14.35
N ASP A 70 11.50 5.62 -14.08
CA ASP A 70 12.53 5.15 -14.99
C ASP A 70 12.90 3.68 -14.77
N THR A 71 12.44 3.08 -13.68
CA THR A 71 12.64 1.65 -13.37
C THR A 71 11.73 0.76 -14.21
N GLU A 72 12.21 -0.43 -14.57
CA GLU A 72 11.47 -1.34 -15.46
C GLU A 72 10.16 -1.82 -14.83
N TRP A 73 10.18 -2.19 -13.55
CA TRP A 73 8.98 -2.67 -12.86
C TRP A 73 7.86 -1.63 -12.82
N PHE A 74 8.21 -0.36 -12.67
CA PHE A 74 7.24 0.72 -12.61
C PHE A 74 6.67 1.00 -14.00
N LYS A 75 7.53 0.97 -15.04
CA LYS A 75 7.11 1.07 -16.44
C LYS A 75 6.12 -0.03 -16.78
N ASP A 76 6.46 -1.27 -16.47
CA ASP A 76 5.65 -2.46 -16.73
C ASP A 76 4.28 -2.37 -16.09
N ARG A 77 4.24 -1.96 -14.82
CA ARG A 77 3.01 -1.93 -14.03
C ARG A 77 2.13 -0.73 -14.30
N TYR A 78 2.73 0.46 -14.43
CA TYR A 78 1.98 1.72 -14.38
C TYR A 78 2.07 2.56 -15.64
N LEU A 79 3.08 2.36 -16.50
CA LEU A 79 3.22 3.13 -17.74
C LEU A 79 2.80 2.35 -18.99
N ARG A 80 2.67 1.03 -18.89
CA ARG A 80 2.07 0.18 -19.94
C ARG A 80 0.55 0.09 -19.76
N HIS A 81 -0.12 -0.40 -20.79
CA HIS A 81 -1.57 -0.66 -20.72
C HIS A 81 -1.85 -1.77 -19.71
N MET A 82 -2.75 -1.52 -18.77
CA MET A 82 -3.17 -2.51 -17.77
C MET A 82 -3.97 -3.63 -18.46
N ASP A 83 -3.44 -4.85 -18.47
CA ASP A 83 -4.15 -6.02 -18.97
C ASP A 83 -5.03 -6.62 -17.85
N ASN A 84 -6.35 -6.54 -18.04
CA ASN A 84 -7.33 -7.06 -17.09
C ASN A 84 -7.80 -8.48 -17.44
N THR A 85 -7.33 -9.06 -18.54
CA THR A 85 -7.66 -10.43 -18.96
C THR A 85 -7.45 -11.45 -17.84
N PRO A 86 -6.37 -11.37 -17.02
CA PRO A 86 -6.21 -12.27 -15.88
C PRO A 86 -7.37 -12.22 -14.88
N ILE A 87 -7.95 -11.04 -14.63
CA ILE A 87 -9.05 -10.89 -13.67
C ILE A 87 -10.33 -11.56 -14.18
N TYR A 88 -10.65 -11.40 -15.47
CA TYR A 88 -11.78 -12.09 -16.09
C TYR A 88 -11.60 -13.61 -16.08
N ASN A 89 -10.40 -14.10 -16.44
CA ASN A 89 -10.08 -15.53 -16.37
C ASN A 89 -10.21 -16.08 -14.95
N ASN A 90 -9.74 -15.32 -13.95
CA ASN A 90 -9.89 -15.69 -12.55
C ASN A 90 -11.37 -15.74 -12.13
N PHE A 91 -12.18 -14.78 -12.59
CA PHE A 91 -13.61 -14.75 -12.29
C PHE A 91 -14.37 -15.92 -12.90
N ASP A 92 -14.05 -16.30 -14.14
CA ASP A 92 -14.66 -17.47 -14.78
C ASP A 92 -14.30 -18.77 -14.06
N ARG A 93 -13.02 -18.94 -13.69
CA ARG A 93 -12.59 -20.08 -12.87
C ARG A 93 -13.26 -20.09 -11.51
N PHE A 94 -13.37 -18.92 -10.89
CA PHE A 94 -14.00 -18.73 -9.59
C PHE A 94 -15.47 -19.15 -9.59
N LYS A 95 -16.25 -18.73 -10.60
CA LYS A 95 -17.69 -19.08 -10.73
C LYS A 95 -17.93 -20.58 -10.67
N ASN A 96 -17.13 -21.37 -11.37
CA ASN A 96 -17.30 -22.82 -11.39
C ASN A 96 -16.90 -23.43 -10.04
N THR A 97 -15.76 -22.99 -9.51
CA THR A 97 -15.17 -23.58 -8.30
C THR A 97 -15.98 -23.25 -7.04
N ILE A 98 -16.48 -22.03 -6.92
CA ILE A 98 -17.20 -21.59 -5.71
C ILE A 98 -18.51 -22.35 -5.51
N MET A 99 -19.17 -22.78 -6.60
CA MET A 99 -20.42 -23.54 -6.50
C MET A 99 -20.21 -24.95 -5.93
N GLU A 100 -19.02 -25.51 -6.11
CA GLU A 100 -18.69 -26.87 -5.68
C GLU A 100 -18.00 -26.91 -4.31
N LYS A 101 -17.13 -25.93 -4.04
CA LYS A 101 -16.20 -25.94 -2.91
C LYS A 101 -16.48 -24.87 -1.84
N PHE A 102 -17.64 -24.22 -1.87
CA PHE A 102 -17.97 -23.21 -0.87
C PHE A 102 -18.02 -23.83 0.54
N VAL A 103 -17.29 -23.22 1.46
CA VAL A 103 -17.36 -23.51 2.90
C VAL A 103 -17.34 -22.18 3.67
N PRO A 104 -18.05 -22.06 4.80
CA PRO A 104 -17.92 -20.90 5.67
C PRO A 104 -16.47 -20.67 6.11
N LEU A 105 -16.09 -19.41 6.35
CA LEU A 105 -14.72 -19.03 6.76
C LEU A 105 -14.61 -18.78 8.27
N ASP A 106 -15.17 -19.69 9.06
CA ASP A 106 -15.02 -19.68 10.52
C ASP A 106 -14.00 -20.72 11.00
N CYS A 107 -13.70 -20.70 12.30
CA CYS A 107 -12.72 -21.59 12.91
C CYS A 107 -13.22 -23.04 13.09
N GLU A 108 -14.52 -23.28 12.92
CA GLU A 108 -15.17 -24.58 13.08
C GLU A 108 -15.28 -25.33 11.74
N SER A 109 -15.08 -24.61 10.64
CA SER A 109 -15.16 -25.13 9.28
C SER A 109 -14.10 -26.21 9.02
N ASN A 110 -14.57 -27.38 8.60
CA ASN A 110 -13.73 -28.53 8.27
C ASN A 110 -13.25 -28.44 6.82
N ILE A 111 -12.24 -27.61 6.58
CA ILE A 111 -11.63 -27.48 5.25
C ILE A 111 -10.56 -28.56 5.08
N THR A 112 -10.79 -29.49 4.16
CA THR A 112 -9.90 -30.63 3.90
C THR A 112 -9.16 -30.55 2.58
N GLU A 113 -9.59 -29.65 1.69
CA GLU A 113 -9.07 -29.53 0.33
C GLU A 113 -8.76 -28.07 0.00
N PRO A 114 -7.80 -27.81 -0.90
CA PRO A 114 -7.55 -26.48 -1.42
C PRO A 114 -8.69 -26.01 -2.34
N PHE A 115 -8.85 -24.68 -2.46
CA PHE A 115 -9.85 -24.10 -3.34
C PHE A 115 -9.52 -24.38 -4.80
N TYR A 116 -8.28 -24.14 -5.20
CA TYR A 116 -7.74 -24.54 -6.48
C TYR A 116 -6.73 -25.65 -6.31
N GLU A 117 -6.78 -26.66 -7.19
CA GLU A 117 -5.75 -27.71 -7.22
C GLU A 117 -4.40 -27.12 -7.64
N TYR A 118 -3.35 -27.58 -6.96
CA TYR A 118 -1.98 -27.20 -7.24
C TYR A 118 -1.19 -28.43 -7.64
N GLU A 119 -0.64 -28.40 -8.86
CA GLU A 119 0.28 -29.43 -9.32
C GLU A 119 1.75 -29.02 -9.15
N LYS A 120 2.06 -28.04 -8.29
CA LYS A 120 3.39 -27.42 -8.24
C LYS A 120 3.85 -27.06 -6.82
N ASN A 121 5.11 -27.36 -6.52
CA ASN A 121 5.83 -26.75 -5.40
C ASN A 121 6.18 -25.30 -5.76
N VAL A 122 6.31 -24.42 -4.77
CA VAL A 122 6.62 -23.01 -5.06
C VAL A 122 7.76 -22.50 -4.22
N LEU A 123 8.77 -21.99 -4.91
CA LEU A 123 9.87 -21.26 -4.32
C LEU A 123 9.55 -19.77 -4.39
N LEU A 124 9.38 -19.14 -3.23
CA LEU A 124 9.18 -17.70 -3.10
C LEU A 124 10.52 -17.06 -2.76
N ILE A 125 11.08 -16.31 -3.69
CA ILE A 125 12.29 -15.53 -3.44
C ILE A 125 11.87 -14.08 -3.17
N ASP A 126 12.16 -13.60 -1.96
CA ASP A 126 11.83 -12.25 -1.51
C ASP A 126 13.09 -11.36 -1.53
N ASN A 127 12.92 -10.04 -1.59
CA ASN A 127 14.02 -9.07 -1.44
C ASN A 127 15.22 -9.28 -2.40
N ILE A 128 14.94 -9.63 -3.66
CA ILE A 128 16.01 -9.74 -4.65
C ILE A 128 16.55 -8.34 -4.95
N SER A 129 17.86 -8.18 -4.86
CA SER A 129 18.54 -6.93 -5.22
C SER A 129 18.20 -6.53 -6.66
N ASP A 130 17.97 -5.23 -6.85
CA ASP A 130 17.80 -4.57 -8.14
C ASP A 130 18.94 -4.79 -9.13
N ARG A 131 20.10 -5.27 -8.67
CA ARG A 131 21.22 -5.69 -9.52
C ARG A 131 20.89 -6.88 -10.42
N TYR A 132 19.94 -7.72 -10.02
CA TYR A 132 19.57 -8.92 -10.77
C TYR A 132 18.41 -8.63 -11.72
N ARG A 133 18.60 -8.97 -12.99
CA ARG A 133 17.53 -8.95 -13.98
C ARG A 133 16.75 -10.25 -13.92
N ARG A 134 15.49 -10.18 -14.38
CA ARG A 134 14.62 -11.35 -14.57
C ARG A 134 15.35 -12.51 -15.26
N ASN A 135 15.87 -12.25 -16.46
CA ASN A 135 16.46 -13.29 -17.29
C ASN A 135 17.71 -13.87 -16.62
N GLU A 136 18.46 -13.06 -15.88
CA GLU A 136 19.63 -13.54 -15.14
C GLU A 136 19.21 -14.52 -14.04
N ILE A 137 18.10 -14.29 -13.34
CA ILE A 137 17.65 -15.19 -12.27
C ILE A 137 17.08 -16.48 -12.87
N GLU A 138 16.32 -16.37 -13.97
CA GLU A 138 15.84 -17.53 -14.73
C GLU A 138 17.04 -18.38 -15.23
N GLU A 139 18.08 -17.75 -15.79
CA GLU A 139 19.31 -18.41 -16.22
C GLU A 139 20.11 -18.98 -15.04
N ILE A 140 20.24 -18.24 -13.94
CA ILE A 140 20.97 -18.65 -12.75
C ILE A 140 20.34 -19.92 -12.19
N LEU A 141 19.02 -19.93 -12.00
CA LEU A 141 18.36 -21.09 -11.40
C LEU A 141 18.44 -22.31 -12.31
N ASP A 142 18.47 -22.13 -13.64
CA ASP A 142 18.58 -23.21 -14.64
C ASP A 142 17.50 -24.29 -14.42
N MET A 143 16.28 -23.84 -14.12
CA MET A 143 15.15 -24.71 -13.83
C MET A 143 14.13 -24.60 -14.98
N ASP A 144 13.51 -25.73 -15.36
CA ASP A 144 12.22 -25.68 -16.09
C ASP A 144 11.14 -25.20 -15.12
N VAL A 145 11.07 -23.90 -14.92
CA VAL A 145 10.08 -23.26 -14.06
C VAL A 145 9.13 -22.44 -14.92
N GLU A 146 7.83 -22.63 -14.69
CA GLU A 146 6.89 -21.57 -15.02
C GLU A 146 7.07 -20.49 -13.97
N SER A 147 7.97 -19.53 -14.24
CA SER A 147 8.18 -18.39 -13.37
C SER A 147 7.03 -17.40 -13.53
N VAL A 148 6.34 -17.09 -12.43
CA VAL A 148 5.45 -15.94 -12.39
C VAL A 148 6.17 -14.85 -11.60
N ILE A 149 6.66 -13.84 -12.32
CA ILE A 149 7.40 -12.75 -11.69
C ILE A 149 6.41 -11.71 -11.17
N GLY A 150 6.40 -11.51 -9.86
CA GLY A 150 5.65 -10.43 -9.21
C GLY A 150 6.62 -9.34 -8.81
N LEU A 151 6.71 -8.24 -9.56
CA LEU A 151 7.60 -7.15 -9.17
C LEU A 151 7.00 -6.40 -7.98
N SER A 152 7.68 -6.47 -6.84
CA SER A 152 7.27 -5.77 -5.62
C SER A 152 8.11 -4.53 -5.40
N LYS A 153 7.62 -3.66 -4.51
CA LYS A 153 8.29 -2.42 -4.12
C LYS A 153 9.46 -2.63 -3.13
N GLU A 154 9.57 -3.81 -2.53
CA GLU A 154 10.67 -4.21 -1.62
C GLU A 154 11.86 -4.82 -2.40
N GLY A 155 11.77 -4.83 -3.74
CA GLY A 155 12.68 -5.54 -4.64
C GLY A 155 11.90 -6.44 -5.60
N LEU A 156 12.59 -7.01 -6.59
CA LEU A 156 12.02 -8.09 -7.39
C LEU A 156 11.58 -9.21 -6.44
N LYS A 157 10.31 -9.61 -6.49
CA LYS A 157 9.88 -10.88 -5.93
C LYS A 157 9.72 -11.84 -7.09
N ILE A 158 10.33 -13.02 -6.97
CA ILE A 158 10.18 -14.02 -8.00
C ILE A 158 9.59 -15.26 -7.39
N ILE A 159 8.49 -15.67 -8.00
CA ILE A 159 7.74 -16.83 -7.60
C ILE A 159 8.00 -17.86 -8.67
N PHE A 160 8.78 -18.86 -8.29
CA PHE A 160 9.06 -19.99 -9.16
C PHE A 160 8.03 -21.07 -8.87
N SER A 161 7.23 -21.39 -9.88
CA SER A 161 6.35 -22.55 -9.83
C SER A 161 7.08 -23.75 -10.41
N ILE A 162 7.33 -24.73 -9.55
CA ILE A 162 8.13 -25.92 -9.85
C ILE A 162 7.15 -27.08 -10.07
N PRO A 163 7.11 -27.68 -11.28
CA PRO A 163 6.28 -28.85 -11.56
C PRO A 163 6.46 -29.98 -10.53
N LEU A 164 5.37 -30.55 -9.99
CA LEU A 164 5.43 -31.66 -9.02
C LEU A 164 6.12 -32.93 -9.55
N ASN A 165 6.19 -33.10 -10.88
CA ASN A 165 6.89 -34.23 -11.48
C ASN A 165 8.42 -34.14 -11.31
N LYS A 166 8.97 -32.96 -10.99
CA LYS A 166 10.35 -32.81 -10.50
C LYS A 166 10.32 -32.84 -8.97
N LYS A 167 10.61 -34.01 -8.42
CA LYS A 167 10.86 -34.16 -6.98
C LYS A 167 12.25 -33.63 -6.68
N TYR A 168 12.31 -32.56 -5.90
CA TYR A 168 13.53 -32.11 -5.25
C TYR A 168 13.59 -32.80 -3.89
N GLU A 169 14.78 -33.24 -3.48
CA GLU A 169 14.96 -33.69 -2.10
C GLU A 169 14.74 -32.50 -1.14
N ASP A 170 14.27 -32.77 0.08
CA ASP A 170 14.12 -31.74 1.11
C ASP A 170 15.45 -30.98 1.28
N GLY A 171 15.45 -29.67 1.07
CA GLY A 171 16.64 -28.82 1.16
C GLY A 171 17.42 -28.64 -0.15
N GLU A 172 17.05 -29.30 -1.26
CA GLU A 172 17.78 -29.17 -2.53
C GLU A 172 17.54 -27.79 -3.19
N LEU A 173 16.31 -27.28 -3.13
CA LEU A 173 15.99 -25.94 -3.65
C LEU A 173 16.69 -24.85 -2.86
N GLU A 174 16.71 -25.00 -1.54
CA GLU A 174 17.42 -24.13 -0.62
C GLU A 174 18.91 -24.06 -0.97
N LYS A 175 19.55 -25.21 -1.19
CA LYS A 175 20.96 -25.27 -1.62
C LYS A 175 21.19 -24.59 -2.96
N ILE A 176 20.32 -24.80 -3.95
CA ILE A 176 20.43 -24.14 -5.26
C ILE A 176 20.39 -22.62 -5.09
N VAL A 177 19.46 -22.10 -4.28
CA VAL A 177 19.34 -20.66 -4.03
C VAL A 177 20.53 -20.15 -3.22
N GLU A 178 20.98 -20.85 -2.19
CA GLU A 178 22.15 -20.44 -1.38
C GLU A 178 23.44 -20.43 -2.19
N ASP A 179 23.67 -21.45 -3.02
CA ASP A 179 24.87 -21.58 -3.83
C ASP A 179 24.92 -20.53 -4.94
N LYS A 180 23.77 -20.26 -5.57
CA LYS A 180 23.70 -19.41 -6.76
C LYS A 180 23.29 -17.96 -6.48
N LEU A 181 22.59 -17.71 -5.39
CA LEU A 181 22.06 -16.40 -4.97
C LEU A 181 22.32 -16.15 -3.46
N PRO A 182 23.59 -16.17 -2.99
CA PRO A 182 23.93 -16.16 -1.57
C PRO A 182 23.47 -14.90 -0.81
N ASP A 183 23.24 -13.79 -1.54
CA ASP A 183 22.84 -12.51 -0.95
C ASP A 183 21.31 -12.30 -0.93
N VAL A 184 20.51 -13.32 -1.30
CA VAL A 184 19.07 -13.19 -1.48
C VAL A 184 18.31 -13.91 -0.37
N GLN A 185 17.28 -13.26 0.17
CA GLN A 185 16.38 -13.90 1.14
C GLN A 185 15.34 -14.73 0.40
N TYR A 186 15.09 -15.95 0.86
CA TYR A 186 14.14 -16.82 0.20
C TYR A 186 13.31 -17.63 1.20
N HIS A 187 12.17 -18.11 0.72
CA HIS A 187 11.22 -18.94 1.43
C HIS A 187 10.73 -20.05 0.49
N VAL A 188 11.03 -21.29 0.82
CA VAL A 188 10.44 -22.44 0.12
C VAL A 188 9.07 -22.72 0.73
N VAL A 189 8.03 -22.73 -0.10
CA VAL A 189 6.68 -23.08 0.33
C VAL A 189 6.27 -24.39 -0.32
N ASN A 190 6.19 -25.43 0.51
CA ASN A 190 5.75 -26.75 0.08
C ASN A 190 4.21 -26.85 0.18
N PHE A 191 3.53 -26.82 -0.96
CA PHE A 191 2.06 -26.87 -1.05
C PHE A 191 1.43 -28.25 -0.86
N GLU A 192 2.19 -29.28 -0.48
CA GLU A 192 1.65 -30.61 -0.15
C GLU A 192 0.65 -30.60 1.02
N LYS A 193 0.57 -29.50 1.79
CA LYS A 193 -0.37 -29.36 2.91
C LYS A 193 -1.26 -28.13 2.73
N LEU A 194 -2.55 -28.32 2.99
CA LEU A 194 -3.53 -27.24 3.06
C LEU A 194 -3.08 -26.18 4.08
N TYR A 195 -2.78 -24.97 3.62
CA TYR A 195 -2.40 -23.87 4.50
C TYR A 195 -3.63 -23.11 4.97
N LEU A 196 -4.05 -23.38 6.21
CA LEU A 196 -5.08 -22.59 6.88
C LEU A 196 -4.43 -21.52 7.74
N ARG A 197 -4.64 -20.25 7.39
CA ARG A 197 -4.25 -19.14 8.25
C ARG A 197 -5.44 -18.73 9.10
N ARG A 198 -5.23 -18.55 10.41
CA ARG A 198 -6.26 -18.02 11.32
C ARG A 198 -5.93 -16.57 11.65
N ASN A 199 -6.90 -15.68 11.50
CA ASN A 199 -6.80 -14.32 12.01
C ASN A 199 -7.48 -14.20 13.37
N GLY A 200 -7.22 -13.13 14.11
CA GLY A 200 -8.03 -12.76 15.27
C GLY A 200 -9.37 -12.14 14.90
N ALA A 201 -9.55 -11.63 13.69
CA ALA A 201 -10.75 -10.85 13.34
C ALA A 201 -12.04 -11.67 13.43
N GLN A 202 -12.98 -11.18 14.23
CA GLN A 202 -14.38 -11.64 14.27
C GLN A 202 -15.21 -10.93 13.18
N LYS A 203 -16.34 -11.56 12.84
CA LYS A 203 -17.36 -10.98 11.96
C LYS A 203 -17.90 -9.70 12.61
N HIS A 204 -17.93 -8.62 11.85
CA HIS A 204 -18.46 -7.33 12.27
C HIS A 204 -19.66 -6.94 11.41
N GLU A 205 -20.60 -6.18 11.98
CA GLU A 205 -21.81 -5.73 11.27
C GLU A 205 -21.51 -5.00 9.96
N ASN A 206 -20.44 -4.20 9.97
CA ASN A 206 -20.00 -3.41 8.81
C ASN A 206 -19.18 -4.19 7.78
N ASP A 207 -18.85 -5.48 8.01
CA ASP A 207 -17.98 -6.22 7.09
C ASP A 207 -18.56 -6.30 5.69
N ILE A 208 -19.87 -6.54 5.57
CA ILE A 208 -20.53 -6.61 4.25
C ILE A 208 -20.44 -5.28 3.50
N ASN A 209 -20.62 -4.15 4.18
CA ASN A 209 -20.50 -2.84 3.55
C ASN A 209 -19.07 -2.60 3.09
N ASN A 210 -18.08 -2.89 3.95
CA ASN A 210 -16.67 -2.76 3.62
C ASN A 210 -16.28 -3.65 2.43
N LEU A 211 -16.76 -4.89 2.41
CA LEU A 211 -16.51 -5.86 1.34
C LEU A 211 -17.11 -5.39 0.00
N LYS A 212 -18.36 -4.93 0.00
CA LYS A 212 -19.01 -4.37 -1.20
C LYS A 212 -18.31 -3.12 -1.70
N SER A 213 -17.97 -2.19 -0.80
CA SER A 213 -17.21 -0.99 -1.14
C SER A 213 -15.83 -1.32 -1.70
N LEU A 214 -15.13 -2.31 -1.12
CA LEU A 214 -13.84 -2.76 -1.61
C LEU A 214 -13.93 -3.45 -2.98
N TYR A 215 -14.94 -4.29 -3.18
CA TYR A 215 -15.21 -4.90 -4.49
C TYR A 215 -15.44 -3.81 -5.55
N ASN A 216 -16.31 -2.84 -5.27
CA ASN A 216 -16.58 -1.73 -6.18
C ASN A 216 -15.33 -0.87 -6.44
N LEU A 217 -14.53 -0.62 -5.41
CA LEU A 217 -13.24 0.06 -5.54
C LEU A 217 -12.31 -0.69 -6.49
N LEU A 218 -12.14 -2.01 -6.31
CA LEU A 218 -11.28 -2.82 -7.18
C LEU A 218 -11.82 -2.87 -8.62
N CYS A 219 -13.13 -3.06 -8.81
CA CYS A 219 -13.74 -3.01 -10.14
C CYS A 219 -13.50 -1.67 -10.83
N SER A 220 -13.62 -0.56 -10.09
CA SER A 220 -13.35 0.79 -10.60
C SER A 220 -11.88 0.99 -10.96
N LEU A 221 -10.95 0.64 -10.06
CA LEU A 221 -9.50 0.75 -10.27
C LEU A 221 -9.04 -0.05 -11.50
N TYR A 222 -9.55 -1.27 -11.65
CA TYR A 222 -9.24 -2.14 -12.77
C TYR A 222 -10.14 -1.90 -13.99
N LYS A 223 -11.11 -0.97 -13.93
CA LYS A 223 -12.03 -0.66 -15.04
C LYS A 223 -12.73 -1.92 -15.59
N ILE A 224 -13.17 -2.79 -14.69
CA ILE A 224 -13.88 -4.04 -15.02
C ILE A 224 -15.31 -4.00 -14.52
N ASN A 225 -16.15 -4.80 -15.15
CA ASN A 225 -17.53 -5.01 -14.72
C ASN A 225 -17.81 -6.51 -14.67
N LEU A 226 -17.92 -7.06 -13.46
CA LEU A 226 -18.23 -8.47 -13.24
C LEU A 226 -19.70 -8.55 -12.79
N ASP A 227 -20.51 -9.30 -13.53
CA ASP A 227 -21.88 -9.60 -13.10
C ASP A 227 -21.85 -10.70 -12.04
N ILE A 228 -22.07 -10.29 -10.79
CA ILE A 228 -22.11 -11.18 -9.62
C ILE A 228 -23.53 -11.36 -9.07
N THR A 229 -24.55 -10.83 -9.75
CA THR A 229 -25.93 -10.76 -9.23
C THR A 229 -26.48 -12.14 -8.88
N PHE A 230 -26.27 -13.11 -9.77
CA PHE A 230 -26.67 -14.50 -9.55
C PHE A 230 -25.97 -15.13 -8.34
N LEU A 231 -24.65 -14.89 -8.19
CA LEU A 231 -23.87 -15.44 -7.08
C LEU A 231 -24.26 -14.78 -5.75
N GLU A 232 -24.51 -13.47 -5.73
CA GLU A 232 -24.98 -12.78 -4.53
C GLU A 232 -26.29 -13.36 -4.01
N GLU A 233 -27.26 -13.62 -4.91
CA GLU A 233 -28.53 -14.24 -4.52
C GLU A 233 -28.32 -15.68 -4.04
N HIS A 234 -27.46 -16.45 -4.72
CA HIS A 234 -27.15 -17.83 -4.34
C HIS A 234 -26.51 -17.92 -2.95
N PHE A 235 -25.58 -17.03 -2.62
CA PHE A 235 -24.84 -17.03 -1.36
C PHE A 235 -25.39 -16.03 -0.32
N LYS A 236 -26.65 -15.59 -0.42
CA LYS A 236 -27.21 -14.53 0.44
C LYS A 236 -27.06 -14.79 1.96
N GLU A 237 -27.17 -16.05 2.39
CA GLU A 237 -27.03 -16.43 3.80
C GLU A 237 -25.58 -16.37 4.29
N ASN A 238 -24.62 -16.53 3.37
CA ASN A 238 -23.18 -16.48 3.64
C ASN A 238 -22.48 -15.37 2.84
N ILE A 239 -23.18 -14.25 2.64
CA ILE A 239 -22.76 -13.20 1.70
C ILE A 239 -21.39 -12.60 2.04
N VAL A 240 -21.07 -12.49 3.33
CA VAL A 240 -19.76 -12.00 3.80
C VAL A 240 -18.64 -12.93 3.30
N ASP A 241 -18.82 -14.24 3.42
CA ASP A 241 -17.82 -15.22 3.02
C ASP A 241 -17.69 -15.25 1.50
N PHE A 242 -18.81 -15.25 0.78
CA PHE A 242 -18.81 -15.11 -0.67
C PHE A 242 -17.94 -13.94 -1.15
N TYR A 243 -18.11 -12.75 -0.57
CA TYR A 243 -17.30 -11.60 -0.95
C TYR A 243 -15.82 -11.76 -0.58
N ILE A 244 -15.49 -12.39 0.56
CA ILE A 244 -14.10 -12.70 0.93
C ILE A 244 -13.47 -13.63 -0.11
N TYR A 245 -14.17 -14.68 -0.51
CA TYR A 245 -13.76 -15.58 -1.58
C TYR A 245 -13.58 -14.84 -2.90
N LEU A 246 -14.55 -14.02 -3.30
CA LEU A 246 -14.49 -13.22 -4.52
C LEU A 246 -13.24 -12.33 -4.54
N LEU A 247 -13.03 -11.52 -3.49
CA LEU A 247 -11.85 -10.67 -3.36
C LEU A 247 -10.54 -11.47 -3.39
N ARG A 248 -10.54 -12.64 -2.75
CA ARG A 248 -9.37 -13.49 -2.62
C ARG A 248 -8.98 -14.16 -3.92
N TYR A 249 -9.92 -14.81 -4.62
CA TYR A 249 -9.58 -15.67 -5.76
C TYR A 249 -9.71 -14.96 -7.10
N VAL A 250 -10.43 -13.85 -7.17
CA VAL A 250 -10.52 -13.02 -8.39
C VAL A 250 -9.46 -11.93 -8.38
N PHE A 251 -9.33 -11.23 -7.25
CA PHE A 251 -8.43 -10.08 -7.14
C PHE A 251 -7.14 -10.38 -6.36
N TYR A 252 -6.93 -11.57 -5.80
CA TYR A 252 -5.78 -11.85 -4.93
C TYR A 252 -5.67 -10.86 -3.76
N PHE A 253 -6.82 -10.44 -3.20
CA PHE A 253 -6.90 -9.54 -2.08
C PHE A 253 -7.30 -10.31 -0.81
N CYS A 254 -6.45 -10.28 0.21
CA CYS A 254 -6.78 -10.86 1.50
C CYS A 254 -7.47 -9.82 2.38
N TYR A 255 -8.79 -10.01 2.59
CA TYR A 255 -9.60 -9.16 3.46
C TYR A 255 -8.99 -9.05 4.86
N TYR A 256 -8.80 -10.16 5.58
CA TYR A 256 -8.30 -10.10 6.96
C TYR A 256 -6.88 -9.52 7.15
N CYS A 257 -6.08 -9.43 6.08
CA CYS A 257 -4.78 -8.74 6.12
C CYS A 257 -4.87 -7.26 5.69
N GLY A 258 -5.93 -6.89 4.95
CA GLY A 258 -6.01 -5.63 4.21
C GLY A 258 -4.87 -5.50 3.20
N LYS A 259 -4.53 -6.58 2.49
CA LYS A 259 -3.40 -6.64 1.56
C LYS A 259 -3.78 -7.25 0.22
N LYS A 260 -3.25 -6.66 -0.85
CA LYS A 260 -3.26 -7.20 -2.20
C LYS A 260 -1.97 -7.99 -2.45
N HIS A 261 -2.09 -9.04 -3.24
CA HIS A 261 -1.00 -9.91 -3.69
C HIS A 261 -0.92 -9.91 -5.20
N ASP A 262 0.28 -10.08 -5.75
CA ASP A 262 0.48 -9.93 -7.21
C ASP A 262 -0.06 -11.14 -7.95
N THR A 263 0.09 -12.31 -7.33
CA THR A 263 -0.31 -13.60 -7.87
C THR A 263 -1.07 -14.38 -6.82
N TYR A 264 -1.75 -15.43 -7.26
CA TYR A 264 -2.38 -16.38 -6.36
C TYR A 264 -1.34 -17.06 -5.44
N LEU A 265 -0.17 -17.41 -5.98
CA LEU A 265 0.89 -18.06 -5.24
C LEU A 265 1.47 -17.17 -4.11
N ASP A 266 1.62 -15.87 -4.35
CA ASP A 266 2.01 -14.91 -3.30
C ASP A 266 0.95 -14.82 -2.19
N LEU A 267 -0.33 -14.80 -2.59
CA LEU A 267 -1.45 -14.80 -1.66
C LEU A 267 -1.40 -16.02 -0.75
N ILE A 268 -1.20 -17.22 -1.30
CA ILE A 268 -1.21 -18.45 -0.51
C ILE A 268 0.03 -18.56 0.37
N GLY A 269 1.20 -18.27 -0.19
CA GLY A 269 2.45 -18.32 0.56
C GLY A 269 2.45 -17.41 1.79
N ARG A 270 1.77 -16.25 1.70
CA ARG A 270 1.65 -15.32 2.83
C ARG A 270 0.43 -15.60 3.69
N CYS A 271 -0.73 -15.89 3.10
CA CYS A 271 -2.02 -15.88 3.80
C CYS A 271 -2.69 -17.25 3.90
N GLY A 272 -2.01 -18.33 3.52
CA GLY A 272 -2.61 -19.66 3.34
C GLY A 272 -3.57 -19.70 2.16
N ASP A 273 -4.16 -20.86 1.85
CA ASP A 273 -5.20 -20.91 0.83
C ASP A 273 -6.49 -20.29 1.37
N TYR A 274 -6.79 -20.57 2.64
CA TYR A 274 -7.89 -19.94 3.37
C TYR A 274 -7.36 -19.09 4.52
N HIS A 275 -7.99 -17.93 4.70
CA HIS A 275 -7.77 -17.09 5.88
C HIS A 275 -9.05 -17.04 6.70
N LEU A 276 -9.08 -17.80 7.79
CA LEU A 276 -10.26 -18.01 8.63
C LEU A 276 -10.40 -16.92 9.68
N ARG A 277 -11.64 -16.62 10.07
CA ARG A 277 -11.94 -15.85 11.27
C ARG A 277 -11.48 -16.60 12.51
N GLY A 278 -11.09 -15.85 13.53
CA GLY A 278 -10.76 -16.36 14.85
C GLY A 278 -11.20 -15.39 15.94
N GLY A 279 -10.82 -15.68 17.18
CA GLY A 279 -11.37 -15.00 18.36
C GLY A 279 -10.45 -13.98 19.04
N PHE A 280 -9.50 -13.35 18.35
CA PHE A 280 -8.47 -12.50 18.99
C PHE A 280 -8.50 -11.00 18.56
N SER A 281 -7.90 -10.12 19.36
CA SER A 281 -8.07 -8.66 19.37
C SER A 281 -7.40 -7.84 18.24
N GLY A 282 -7.51 -8.24 16.97
CA GLY A 282 -6.91 -7.54 15.82
C GLY A 282 -7.79 -6.47 15.14
N ARG A 283 -9.03 -6.29 15.60
CA ARG A 283 -10.07 -5.52 14.89
C ARG A 283 -9.77 -4.03 14.67
N PRO A 284 -9.23 -3.27 15.65
CA PRO A 284 -9.02 -1.83 15.47
C PRO A 284 -8.06 -1.47 14.32
N VAL A 285 -7.01 -2.27 14.13
CA VAL A 285 -6.05 -2.07 13.02
C VAL A 285 -6.72 -2.31 11.68
N LEU A 286 -7.56 -3.35 11.59
CA LEU A 286 -8.28 -3.69 10.37
C LEU A 286 -9.30 -2.59 10.00
N ASP A 287 -10.06 -2.10 10.98
CA ASP A 287 -11.03 -1.02 10.76
C ASP A 287 -10.33 0.26 10.30
N ARG A 288 -9.21 0.64 10.93
CA ARG A 288 -8.40 1.79 10.50
C ARG A 288 -7.92 1.64 9.06
N LYS A 289 -7.46 0.44 8.66
CA LYS A 289 -7.03 0.20 7.28
C LYS A 289 -8.17 0.40 6.30
N TYR A 290 -9.36 -0.11 6.61
CA TYR A 290 -10.51 0.03 5.73
C TYR A 290 -11.06 1.43 5.67
N GLU A 291 -11.07 2.16 6.78
CA GLU A 291 -11.41 3.58 6.81
C GLU A 291 -10.52 4.34 5.81
N LEU A 292 -9.20 4.15 5.87
CA LEU A 292 -8.28 4.79 4.94
C LEU A 292 -8.43 4.27 3.52
N LEU A 293 -8.57 2.96 3.32
CA LEU A 293 -8.61 2.35 1.99
C LEU A 293 -9.88 2.75 1.22
N LEU A 294 -11.02 2.77 1.91
CA LEU A 294 -12.34 3.06 1.35
C LEU A 294 -12.68 4.55 1.36
N GLN A 295 -11.82 5.40 1.95
CA GLN A 295 -11.93 6.85 1.79
C GLN A 295 -11.88 7.20 0.29
N LYS A 296 -12.92 7.90 -0.18
CA LYS A 296 -13.18 8.15 -1.60
C LYS A 296 -12.04 8.92 -2.29
N ASP A 297 -11.96 8.74 -3.60
CA ASP A 297 -11.44 9.73 -4.56
C ASP A 297 -9.99 10.21 -4.40
N CYS A 298 -9.10 9.34 -3.89
CA CYS A 298 -7.65 9.63 -3.87
C CYS A 298 -7.00 9.83 -5.25
N ILE A 299 -7.63 9.35 -6.33
CA ILE A 299 -7.08 9.46 -7.69
C ILE A 299 -7.56 10.74 -8.37
N SER A 300 -8.83 11.11 -8.19
CA SER A 300 -9.40 12.32 -8.79
C SER A 300 -8.85 13.59 -8.14
N CYS A 301 -8.33 13.53 -6.91
CA CYS A 301 -7.65 14.64 -6.27
C CYS A 301 -6.20 14.86 -6.72
N LEU A 302 -5.66 13.99 -7.61
CA LEU A 302 -4.28 14.12 -8.06
C LEU A 302 -4.11 15.33 -8.98
N LYS A 303 -3.26 16.27 -8.57
CA LYS A 303 -2.93 17.49 -9.30
C LYS A 303 -2.41 17.15 -10.70
N ASP A 304 -2.92 17.87 -11.69
CA ASP A 304 -2.32 17.92 -13.03
C ASP A 304 -1.11 18.85 -12.98
N TYR A 305 0.03 18.38 -13.46
CA TYR A 305 1.24 19.19 -13.55
C TYR A 305 1.29 19.85 -14.91
N SER A 306 1.37 21.18 -14.93
CA SER A 306 1.62 21.91 -16.16
C SER A 306 3.09 21.83 -16.57
N GLU A 307 3.37 22.07 -17.85
CA GLU A 307 4.74 22.22 -18.34
C GLU A 307 5.51 23.30 -17.56
N ASP A 308 4.85 24.39 -17.20
CA ASP A 308 5.44 25.50 -16.45
C ASP A 308 5.77 25.09 -15.00
N ASP A 309 4.89 24.32 -14.33
CA ASP A 309 5.16 23.77 -12.99
C ASP A 309 6.42 22.89 -13.00
N GLU A 310 6.60 22.07 -14.03
CA GLU A 310 7.74 21.18 -14.15
C GLU A 310 9.03 21.91 -14.54
N LEU A 311 8.97 22.83 -15.50
CA LEU A 311 10.10 23.69 -15.88
C LEU A 311 10.57 24.56 -14.73
N SER A 312 9.67 24.89 -13.79
CA SER A 312 9.98 25.64 -12.59
C SER A 312 11.06 24.98 -11.72
N THR A 313 11.23 23.65 -11.82
CA THR A 313 12.24 22.88 -11.08
C THR A 313 13.67 23.06 -11.62
N TYR A 314 13.80 23.61 -12.83
CA TYR A 314 15.07 23.97 -13.47
C TYR A 314 15.44 25.44 -13.24
N VAL A 315 14.70 26.16 -12.39
CA VAL A 315 14.99 27.56 -12.07
C VAL A 315 15.73 27.62 -10.74
N GLU A 316 16.91 28.25 -10.74
CA GLU A 316 17.71 28.49 -9.56
C GLU A 316 17.37 29.87 -8.99
N GLU A 317 16.84 29.94 -7.77
CA GLU A 317 16.46 31.21 -7.13
C GLU A 317 17.63 31.76 -6.31
N ASN A 318 18.14 32.94 -6.69
CA ASN A 318 19.29 33.62 -6.05
C ASN A 318 18.91 35.05 -5.62
N GLY A 319 18.07 35.16 -4.60
CA GLY A 319 17.59 36.45 -4.10
C GLY A 319 16.59 37.11 -5.06
N GLU A 320 16.94 38.28 -5.62
CA GLU A 320 16.09 39.01 -6.58
C GLU A 320 16.22 38.52 -8.02
N GLU A 321 17.20 37.65 -8.30
CA GLU A 321 17.46 37.12 -9.62
C GLU A 321 17.15 35.62 -9.71
N ALA A 322 16.76 35.17 -10.91
CA ALA A 322 16.47 33.78 -11.23
C ALA A 322 17.42 33.28 -12.32
N GLY A 323 18.15 32.19 -12.04
CA GLY A 323 19.08 31.53 -12.93
C GLY A 323 18.45 30.36 -13.70
N CYS A 324 18.96 30.10 -14.90
CA CYS A 324 18.65 28.89 -15.66
C CYS A 324 19.53 27.72 -15.18
N GLY A 325 18.95 26.64 -14.66
CA GLY A 325 19.71 25.45 -14.25
C GLY A 325 20.40 24.68 -15.40
N CYS A 326 20.19 25.09 -16.66
CA CYS A 326 20.78 24.47 -17.85
C CYS A 326 21.91 25.30 -18.48
N CYS A 327 22.08 26.58 -18.10
CA CYS A 327 23.16 27.43 -18.62
C CYS A 327 23.47 28.62 -17.70
N VAL A 328 24.53 29.37 -17.98
CA VAL A 328 24.98 30.50 -17.12
C VAL A 328 24.10 31.76 -17.18
N LYS A 329 22.91 31.73 -17.80
CA LYS A 329 22.07 32.93 -17.97
C LYS A 329 21.21 33.20 -16.74
N VAL A 330 21.18 34.46 -16.36
CA VAL A 330 20.41 34.99 -15.22
C VAL A 330 19.38 35.99 -15.72
N PHE A 331 18.22 36.02 -15.05
CA PHE A 331 17.05 36.79 -15.43
C PHE A 331 16.44 37.47 -14.20
N ARG A 332 15.61 38.50 -14.43
CA ARG A 332 14.94 39.25 -13.36
C ARG A 332 13.77 38.52 -12.69
N SER A 333 13.25 37.46 -13.32
CA SER A 333 12.13 36.69 -12.78
C SER A 333 12.11 35.27 -13.34
N LYS A 334 11.41 34.40 -12.61
CA LYS A 334 11.21 32.99 -12.93
C LYS A 334 10.53 32.76 -14.28
N GLU A 335 9.56 33.61 -14.64
CA GLU A 335 8.83 33.51 -15.90
C GLU A 335 9.75 33.72 -17.12
N PHE A 336 10.75 34.61 -17.00
CA PHE A 336 11.74 34.80 -18.06
C PHE A 336 12.67 33.59 -18.21
N VAL A 337 13.01 32.91 -17.11
CA VAL A 337 13.77 31.65 -17.15
C VAL A 337 12.96 30.57 -17.86
N ILE A 338 11.68 30.41 -17.52
CA ILE A 338 10.79 29.43 -18.18
C ILE A 338 10.68 29.73 -19.68
N LYS A 339 10.45 30.99 -20.07
CA LYS A 339 10.42 31.38 -21.50
C LYS A 339 11.76 31.11 -22.20
N HIS A 340 12.87 31.30 -21.50
CA HIS A 340 14.20 31.00 -22.02
C HIS A 340 14.41 29.50 -22.22
N LEU A 341 14.04 28.64 -21.25
CA LEU A 341 14.05 27.19 -21.36
C LEU A 341 13.27 26.74 -22.61
N LYS A 342 12.04 27.26 -22.76
CA LYS A 342 11.18 26.98 -23.93
C LYS A 342 11.74 27.39 -25.28
N GLN A 343 12.71 28.31 -25.33
CA GLN A 343 13.28 28.80 -26.59
C GLN A 343 14.66 28.20 -26.89
N LYS A 344 15.46 27.95 -25.86
CA LYS A 344 16.89 27.63 -26.00
C LYS A 344 17.26 26.22 -25.53
N HIS A 345 16.38 25.54 -24.80
CA HIS A 345 16.60 24.20 -24.24
C HIS A 345 15.45 23.27 -24.64
N GLN A 346 15.27 23.05 -25.96
CA GLN A 346 14.17 22.25 -26.50
C GLN A 346 14.21 20.79 -26.01
N ASP A 347 15.41 20.26 -25.80
CA ASP A 347 15.66 18.95 -25.23
C ASP A 347 15.07 18.81 -23.81
N VAL A 348 15.23 19.85 -22.97
CA VAL A 348 14.65 19.87 -21.62
C VAL A 348 13.13 19.94 -21.69
N VAL A 349 12.58 20.74 -22.59
CA VAL A 349 11.12 20.87 -22.80
C VAL A 349 10.52 19.54 -23.24
N GLU A 350 11.12 18.86 -24.22
CA GLU A 350 10.67 17.56 -24.70
C GLU A 350 10.71 16.50 -23.58
N ASN A 351 11.77 16.50 -22.77
CA ASN A 351 11.87 15.62 -21.60
C ASN A 351 10.77 15.90 -20.57
N VAL A 352 10.46 17.17 -20.29
CA VAL A 352 9.36 17.57 -19.39
C VAL A 352 8.01 17.13 -19.94
N GLN A 353 7.75 17.33 -21.24
CA GLN A 353 6.51 16.89 -21.87
C GLN A 353 6.33 15.37 -21.82
N ASN A 354 7.41 14.62 -22.07
CA ASN A 354 7.43 13.16 -21.92
C ASN A 354 7.15 12.73 -20.48
N LYS A 355 7.76 13.39 -19.49
CA LYS A 355 7.51 13.17 -18.06
C LYS A 355 6.04 13.42 -17.70
N ILE A 356 5.44 14.51 -18.16
CA ILE A 356 4.02 14.82 -17.92
C ILE A 356 3.13 13.74 -18.54
N LYS A 357 3.39 13.35 -19.79
CA LYS A 357 2.66 12.27 -20.45
C LYS A 357 2.73 10.95 -19.68
N GLN A 358 3.91 10.59 -19.18
CA GLN A 358 4.10 9.42 -18.32
C GLN A 358 3.32 9.55 -17.01
N TYR A 359 3.33 10.73 -16.38
CA TYR A 359 2.58 10.97 -15.15
C TYR A 359 1.07 10.82 -15.35
N GLU A 360 0.53 11.32 -16.47
CA GLU A 360 -0.87 11.15 -16.85
C GLU A 360 -1.24 9.68 -17.09
N THR A 361 -0.37 8.90 -17.72
CA THR A 361 -0.57 7.46 -17.84
C THR A 361 -0.52 6.77 -16.49
N PHE A 362 0.45 7.13 -15.64
CA PHE A 362 0.55 6.62 -14.26
C PHE A 362 -0.71 6.89 -13.46
N LYS A 363 -1.26 8.12 -13.47
CA LYS A 363 -2.51 8.49 -12.81
C LYS A 363 -3.68 7.60 -13.22
N LYS A 364 -3.77 7.26 -14.51
CA LYS A 364 -4.83 6.40 -15.07
C LYS A 364 -4.70 4.92 -14.70
N ASN A 365 -3.52 4.51 -14.24
CA ASN A 365 -3.15 3.13 -13.95
C ASN A 365 -2.86 2.89 -12.46
N VAL A 366 -3.11 3.88 -11.60
CA VAL A 366 -2.99 3.74 -10.14
C VAL A 366 -3.84 2.55 -9.69
N ASP A 367 -3.20 1.61 -9.00
CA ASP A 367 -3.83 0.40 -8.52
C ASP A 367 -3.89 0.36 -6.99
N ILE A 368 -4.53 -0.68 -6.46
CA ILE A 368 -4.69 -0.85 -5.02
C ILE A 368 -3.35 -0.98 -4.29
N PHE A 369 -2.32 -1.56 -4.90
CA PHE A 369 -1.00 -1.69 -4.26
C PHE A 369 -0.40 -0.33 -3.94
N LEU A 370 -0.48 0.57 -4.92
CA LEU A 370 0.05 1.90 -4.76
C LEU A 370 -0.70 2.68 -3.69
N LEU A 371 -2.03 2.55 -3.63
CA LEU A 371 -2.85 3.16 -2.59
C LEU A 371 -2.51 2.62 -1.20
N LEU A 372 -2.38 1.29 -1.06
CA LEU A 372 -1.96 0.67 0.19
C LEU A 372 -0.59 1.20 0.66
N TYR A 373 0.32 1.40 -0.30
CA TYR A 373 1.65 1.93 -0.03
C TYR A 373 1.61 3.40 0.38
N VAL A 374 0.98 4.27 -0.41
CA VAL A 374 0.95 5.72 -0.18
C VAL A 374 0.28 6.05 1.14
N LYS A 375 -0.81 5.34 1.48
CA LYS A 375 -1.51 5.50 2.75
C LYS A 375 -0.76 4.89 3.94
N GLY A 376 0.30 4.11 3.70
CA GLY A 376 1.11 3.48 4.73
C GLY A 376 0.38 2.36 5.48
N ILE A 377 -0.63 1.74 4.87
CA ILE A 377 -1.49 0.71 5.48
C ILE A 377 -0.96 -0.72 5.30
N ASN A 378 0.16 -0.88 4.59
CA ASN A 378 0.90 -2.15 4.53
C ASN A 378 1.58 -2.49 5.87
N ASP A 379 1.84 -1.48 6.71
CA ASP A 379 2.36 -1.61 8.06
C ASP A 379 1.18 -1.71 9.06
N ASN A 380 1.14 -2.80 9.83
CA ASN A 380 0.10 -3.03 10.85
C ASN A 380 0.32 -2.19 12.12
N ARG A 381 1.47 -1.52 12.26
CA ARG A 381 1.72 -0.63 13.37
C ARG A 381 0.91 0.64 13.20
N ILE A 382 0.31 1.11 14.28
CA ILE A 382 -0.29 2.44 14.35
C ILE A 382 0.86 3.47 14.34
N PRO A 383 0.68 4.72 13.83
CA PRO A 383 1.72 5.74 13.95
C PRO A 383 2.22 5.85 15.40
N HIS A 384 3.54 5.90 15.62
CA HIS A 384 4.13 5.80 16.97
C HIS A 384 3.68 6.88 17.96
N PHE A 385 3.14 7.99 17.45
CA PHE A 385 2.58 9.05 18.27
C PHE A 385 1.08 8.89 18.51
N VAL A 386 0.45 7.82 18.06
CA VAL A 386 -0.96 7.47 18.32
C VAL A 386 -0.92 6.24 19.24
N GLU A 387 -1.07 6.45 20.55
CA GLU A 387 -1.32 5.38 21.51
C GLU A 387 -2.83 5.16 21.59
N LEU A 388 -3.32 3.97 21.22
CA LEU A 388 -4.70 3.58 21.53
C LEU A 388 -4.77 3.28 23.03
N ASP A 389 -5.56 4.04 23.77
CA ASP A 389 -5.95 3.72 25.14
C ASP A 389 -7.08 2.69 25.08
N ASP A 390 -7.14 1.79 26.06
CA ASP A 390 -8.06 0.64 26.14
C ASP A 390 -9.56 1.06 26.15
N LYS A 391 -9.84 2.37 26.19
CA LYS A 391 -11.17 2.96 26.39
C LYS A 391 -11.58 3.98 25.33
N THR A 392 -11.15 3.84 24.07
CA THR A 392 -11.53 4.69 22.91
C THR A 392 -10.81 6.05 22.80
N SER A 393 -9.97 6.40 23.76
CA SER A 393 -9.09 7.58 23.71
C SER A 393 -7.83 7.28 22.89
N VAL A 394 -7.35 8.29 22.16
CA VAL A 394 -6.01 8.27 21.54
C VAL A 394 -5.11 9.19 22.37
N LYS A 395 -3.97 8.70 22.83
CA LYS A 395 -2.95 9.49 23.53
C LYS A 395 -1.81 9.81 22.58
N TYR A 396 -1.45 11.09 22.49
CA TYR A 396 -0.49 11.57 21.51
C TYR A 396 0.90 11.81 22.10
N ASN A 397 1.96 11.31 21.44
CA ASN A 397 3.35 11.63 21.78
C ASN A 397 3.74 12.99 21.17
N LEU A 398 3.23 14.05 21.80
CA LEU A 398 3.39 15.45 21.42
C LEU A 398 4.86 15.89 21.15
N PRO A 399 5.86 15.52 21.98
CA PRO A 399 7.27 15.86 21.73
C PRO A 399 7.80 15.49 20.33
N ILE A 400 7.25 14.45 19.69
CA ILE A 400 7.71 14.01 18.36
C ILE A 400 7.17 14.89 17.25
N ILE A 401 6.06 15.62 17.44
CA ILE A 401 5.38 16.39 16.37
C ILE A 401 5.83 17.85 16.37
N PHE A 402 6.35 18.37 17.48
CA PHE A 402 6.86 19.74 17.56
C PHE A 402 8.30 19.87 17.03
N SER A 403 8.61 20.99 16.37
CA SER A 403 9.94 21.34 15.85
C SER A 403 10.54 22.60 16.51
N GLY A 404 9.85 23.22 17.47
CA GLY A 404 10.32 24.41 18.21
C GLY A 404 10.97 24.11 19.56
N GLU A 405 11.84 25.02 20.05
CA GLU A 405 12.33 25.00 21.43
C GLU A 405 11.15 25.20 22.40
N ILE A 406 11.00 24.26 23.33
CA ILE A 406 10.05 24.40 24.44
C ILE A 406 10.69 25.36 25.45
N ILE A 407 10.35 26.64 25.36
CA ILE A 407 10.79 27.63 26.34
C ILE A 407 9.92 27.47 27.59
N PHE A 408 10.55 27.05 28.70
CA PHE A 408 9.89 26.99 29.99
C PHE A 408 9.93 28.37 30.66
N GLU A 409 8.79 29.06 30.70
CA GLU A 409 8.58 30.20 31.62
C GLU A 409 8.17 29.75 33.02
#